data_AF-A0A661PRU6-F1
#
_entry.id   AF-A0A661PRU6-F1
#
_cell.length_a   1.000
_cell.length_b   1.000
_cell.length_c   1.000
_cell.angle_alpha   90.00
_cell.angle_beta   90.00
_cell.angle_gamma   90.00
#
_symmetry.space_group_name_H-M   'P 1'
#
loop_
_entity.id
_entity.type
_entity.pdbx_description
1 polymer ?
#
loop_
_entity_poly.entity_id
_entity_poly.type
_entity_poly.pdbx_seq_one_letter_code
_entity_poly.pdbx_strand_id
1 'polypeptide(L)'
;MLRLWALQLQSSISCRKKSRSVLKLDRPFIHMHSAHCESGVMSLLLSHYGLKISEAMVFGLSGALMFAYIPFVKLGGMPMIAYRRMPKAIIKGIQKNLGVKMRMETFSRPDLGTAALDNLLAQGQIV
;
A
#
# COMPACT_ATOMS: atom_id res chain seq x y z
N MET A 1 18.56 -37.40 38.61
CA MET A 1 17.11 -37.59 38.38
C MET A 1 16.56 -36.30 37.80
N LEU A 2 16.01 -36.41 36.58
CA LEU A 2 15.20 -35.42 35.83
C LEU A 2 15.89 -34.10 35.45
N ARG A 3 16.45 -34.01 34.23
CA ARG A 3 15.77 -33.67 32.95
C ARG A 3 15.80 -32.14 32.73
N LEU A 4 16.72 -31.60 31.92
CA LEU A 4 16.58 -31.44 30.46
C LEU A 4 15.19 -30.94 30.05
N TRP A 5 15.18 -29.81 29.32
CA TRP A 5 14.08 -28.95 28.80
C TRP A 5 14.06 -27.61 29.56
N ALA A 6 14.48 -26.46 29.02
CA ALA A 6 14.28 -25.96 27.68
C ALA A 6 15.45 -25.05 27.21
N LEU A 7 16.36 -25.63 26.42
CA LEU A 7 16.97 -24.94 25.30
C LEU A 7 16.00 -25.05 24.12
N GLN A 8 15.55 -23.92 23.58
CA GLN A 8 15.10 -23.68 22.18
C GLN A 8 13.98 -22.64 22.15
N LEU A 9 14.36 -21.38 21.93
CA LEU A 9 13.69 -20.48 20.98
C LEU A 9 14.53 -19.20 20.78
N GLN A 10 15.82 -19.38 20.54
CA GLN A 10 16.59 -18.45 19.71
C GLN A 10 16.60 -19.01 18.30
N SER A 11 15.56 -18.68 17.55
CA SER A 11 15.55 -18.79 16.09
C SER A 11 14.79 -17.62 15.50
N SER A 12 15.57 -16.59 15.20
CA SER A 12 15.49 -15.93 13.89
C SER A 12 14.30 -14.98 13.65
N ILE A 13 14.22 -13.88 14.42
CA ILE A 13 13.75 -12.60 13.86
C ILE A 13 14.98 -11.76 13.54
N SER A 14 15.80 -12.26 12.61
CA SER A 14 16.69 -11.42 11.84
C SER A 14 15.80 -10.69 10.83
N CYS A 15 15.20 -9.58 11.25
CA CYS A 15 14.68 -8.59 10.31
C CYS A 15 15.92 -7.95 9.66
N ARG A 16 16.45 -8.67 8.68
CA ARG A 16 17.53 -8.28 7.80
C ARG A 16 17.27 -6.82 7.40
N LYS A 17 18.13 -5.90 7.85
CA LYS A 17 18.18 -4.51 7.35
C LYS A 17 18.25 -4.61 5.83
N LYS A 18 17.10 -4.51 5.16
CA LYS A 18 17.04 -4.60 3.70
C LYS A 18 17.64 -3.29 3.21
N SER A 19 18.87 -3.42 2.73
CA SER A 19 19.64 -2.41 2.02
C SER A 19 18.68 -1.54 1.21
N ARG A 20 18.80 -0.24 1.41
CA ARG A 20 18.07 0.82 0.70
C ARG A 20 18.59 0.84 -0.74
N SER A 21 18.33 -0.21 -1.51
CA SER A 21 18.56 -0.22 -2.95
C SER A 21 17.49 0.68 -3.54
N VAL A 22 17.89 1.89 -3.91
CA VAL A 22 17.15 2.69 -4.89
C VAL A 22 17.08 1.80 -6.14
N LEU A 23 15.94 1.14 -6.34
CA LEU A 23 15.75 0.20 -7.44
C LEU A 23 15.67 1.04 -8.71
N LYS A 24 16.76 1.03 -9.48
CA LYS A 24 16.84 1.58 -10.84
C LYS A 24 15.75 0.96 -11.71
N LEU A 25 15.03 1.76 -12.48
CA LEU A 25 14.02 1.31 -13.45
C LEU A 25 14.69 0.60 -14.63
N ASP A 26 15.08 -0.67 -14.46
CA ASP A 26 15.49 -1.53 -15.60
C ASP A 26 14.32 -2.36 -16.15
N ARG A 27 13.09 -2.12 -15.68
CA ARG A 27 11.90 -2.88 -16.09
C ARG A 27 10.93 -2.03 -16.90
N PRO A 28 10.46 -2.52 -18.07
CA PRO A 28 9.44 -1.83 -18.85
C PRO A 28 8.16 -1.67 -18.02
N PHE A 29 7.50 -0.53 -18.18
CA PHE A 29 6.22 -0.28 -17.56
C PHE A 29 5.14 -1.18 -18.19
N ILE A 30 4.44 -1.95 -17.37
CA ILE A 30 3.36 -2.85 -17.81
C ILE A 30 2.05 -2.21 -17.40
N HIS A 31 1.29 -1.68 -18.36
CA HIS A 31 -0.04 -1.15 -18.08
C HIS A 31 -0.99 -2.29 -17.66
N MET A 32 -1.75 -2.08 -16.58
CA MET A 32 -2.78 -2.99 -16.12
C MET A 32 -4.10 -2.24 -15.98
N HIS A 33 -5.19 -2.87 -16.42
CA HIS A 33 -6.52 -2.32 -16.22
C HIS A 33 -6.96 -2.55 -14.77
N SER A 34 -7.50 -1.53 -14.12
CA SER A 34 -7.96 -1.57 -12.73
C SER A 34 -9.33 -0.96 -12.59
N ALA A 35 -10.14 -1.52 -11.70
CA ALA A 35 -11.50 -1.02 -11.46
C ALA A 35 -11.53 0.25 -10.60
N HIS A 36 -10.52 0.45 -9.74
CA HIS A 36 -10.41 1.63 -8.90
C HIS A 36 -9.03 2.28 -9.01
N CYS A 37 -9.02 3.61 -9.06
CA CYS A 37 -7.82 4.38 -9.31
C CYS A 37 -6.75 4.15 -8.23
N GLU A 38 -7.11 4.20 -6.95
CA GLU A 38 -6.13 4.12 -5.85
C GLU A 38 -5.48 2.74 -5.72
N SER A 39 -6.29 1.67 -5.70
CA SER A 39 -5.81 0.30 -5.60
C SER A 39 -5.08 -0.14 -6.87
N GLY A 40 -5.53 0.33 -8.04
CA GLY A 40 -4.89 0.10 -9.32
C GLY A 40 -3.47 0.64 -9.34
N VAL A 41 -3.31 1.94 -9.04
CA VAL A 41 -2.00 2.60 -9.00
C VAL A 41 -1.08 1.92 -7.97
N MET A 42 -1.60 1.58 -6.77
CA MET A 42 -0.79 0.87 -5.78
C MET A 42 -0.33 -0.52 -6.26
N SER A 43 -1.22 -1.29 -6.88
CA SER A 43 -0.88 -2.62 -7.41
C SER A 43 0.19 -2.54 -8.50
N LEU A 44 0.11 -1.51 -9.33
CA LEU A 44 1.03 -1.24 -10.43
C LEU A 44 2.40 -0.79 -9.94
N LEU A 45 2.46 0.19 -9.03
CA LEU A 45 3.69 0.67 -8.40
C LEU A 45 4.43 -0.47 -7.70
N LEU A 46 3.72 -1.23 -6.85
CA LEU A 46 4.32 -2.32 -6.09
C LEU A 46 4.81 -3.44 -7.02
N SER A 47 4.04 -3.77 -8.06
CA SER A 47 4.46 -4.74 -9.07
C SER A 47 5.70 -4.29 -9.84
N HIS A 48 5.80 -2.99 -10.17
CA HIS A 48 6.97 -2.42 -10.83
C HIS A 48 8.25 -2.59 -9.99
N TYR A 49 8.16 -2.28 -8.69
CA TYR A 49 9.25 -2.47 -7.73
C TYR A 49 9.55 -3.96 -7.39
N GLY A 50 8.83 -4.90 -8.00
CA GLY A 50 9.10 -6.34 -7.92
C GLY A 50 8.19 -7.12 -6.98
N LEU A 51 7.18 -6.47 -6.39
CA LEU A 51 6.16 -7.12 -5.56
C LEU A 51 4.86 -7.28 -6.37
N LYS A 52 4.78 -8.37 -7.13
CA LYS A 52 3.60 -8.69 -7.96
C LYS A 52 2.38 -8.96 -7.07
N ILE A 53 1.48 -7.98 -6.97
CA ILE A 53 0.23 -8.09 -6.21
C ILE A 53 -0.94 -7.62 -7.06
N SER A 54 -2.07 -8.31 -6.94
CA SER A 54 -3.29 -7.94 -7.64
C SER A 54 -4.03 -6.81 -6.91
N GLU A 55 -4.94 -6.13 -7.61
CA GLU A 55 -5.82 -5.10 -7.03
C GLU A 55 -6.62 -5.64 -5.84
N ALA A 56 -7.18 -6.84 -5.94
CA ALA A 56 -7.90 -7.51 -4.85
C ALA A 56 -7.01 -7.73 -3.62
N MET A 57 -5.73 -8.09 -3.83
CA MET A 57 -4.78 -8.26 -2.74
C MET A 57 -4.44 -6.92 -2.08
N VAL A 58 -4.32 -5.84 -2.85
CA VAL A 58 -4.16 -4.48 -2.32
C VAL A 58 -5.36 -4.08 -1.47
N PHE A 59 -6.59 -4.39 -1.89
CA PHE A 59 -7.80 -4.12 -1.10
C PHE A 59 -7.83 -4.90 0.23
N GLY A 60 -7.49 -6.19 0.18
CA GLY A 60 -7.39 -7.02 1.39
C GLY A 60 -6.30 -6.52 2.35
N LEU A 61 -5.08 -6.34 1.83
CA LEU A 61 -3.93 -5.89 2.62
C LEU A 61 -4.08 -4.47 3.14
N SER A 62 -4.85 -3.60 2.50
CA SER A 62 -5.11 -2.25 3.02
C SER A 62 -6.20 -2.20 4.10
N GLY A 63 -6.92 -3.31 4.32
CA GLY A 63 -8.11 -3.34 5.18
C GLY A 63 -9.20 -2.43 4.65
N ALA A 64 -9.34 -2.31 3.33
CA ALA A 64 -10.33 -1.45 2.69
C ALA A 64 -11.68 -2.14 2.47
N LEU A 65 -11.70 -3.47 2.53
CA LEU A 65 -12.91 -4.30 2.65
C LEU A 65 -13.41 -4.22 4.09
N MET A 66 -14.35 -3.30 4.35
CA MET A 66 -14.98 -3.15 5.66
C MET A 66 -16.49 -3.23 5.49
N PHE A 67 -17.13 -4.06 6.32
CA PHE A 67 -18.57 -4.08 6.48
C PHE A 67 -18.90 -3.55 7.87
N ALA A 68 -19.57 -2.41 7.93
CA ALA A 68 -20.10 -1.88 9.19
C ALA A 68 -21.61 -1.71 9.07
N TYR A 69 -22.32 -2.39 9.97
CA TYR A 69 -23.76 -2.26 10.16
C TYR A 69 -24.02 -1.41 11.40
N ILE A 70 -24.58 -0.21 11.20
CA ILE A 70 -24.83 0.75 12.27
C ILE A 70 -26.35 0.96 12.38
N PRO A 71 -27.05 0.18 13.22
CA PRO A 71 -28.51 0.20 13.29
C PRO A 71 -29.08 1.46 13.95
N PHE A 72 -28.25 2.19 14.72
CA PHE A 72 -28.68 3.37 15.49
C PHE A 72 -28.56 4.68 14.70
N VAL A 73 -27.76 4.69 13.64
CA VAL A 73 -27.60 5.86 12.76
C VAL A 73 -28.39 5.58 11.48
N LYS A 74 -29.48 6.33 11.29
CA LYS A 74 -30.37 6.17 10.14
C LYS A 74 -30.07 7.25 9.11
N LEU A 75 -29.83 6.86 7.86
CA LEU A 75 -29.75 7.77 6.72
C LEU A 75 -30.99 7.51 5.86
N GLY A 76 -31.91 8.47 5.77
CA GLY A 76 -33.17 8.28 5.02
C GLY A 76 -34.11 7.20 5.60
N GLY A 77 -34.05 6.94 6.91
CA GLY A 77 -34.90 5.95 7.58
C GLY A 77 -34.38 4.51 7.56
N MET A 78 -33.34 4.22 6.77
CA MET A 78 -32.68 2.91 6.72
C MET A 78 -31.43 2.89 7.60
N PRO A 79 -31.11 1.75 8.25
CA PRO A 79 -29.87 1.61 9.03
C PRO A 79 -28.67 1.82 8.12
N MET A 80 -27.69 2.60 8.60
CA MET A 80 -26.50 2.90 7.82
C MET A 80 -25.64 1.65 7.64
N ILE A 81 -25.40 1.28 6.38
CA ILE A 81 -24.47 0.21 6.02
C ILE A 81 -23.30 0.82 5.26
N ALA A 82 -22.10 0.69 5.81
CA ALA A 82 -20.88 1.15 5.16
C ALA A 82 -20.10 -0.06 4.62
N TYR A 83 -19.80 0.00 3.32
CA TYR A 83 -19.09 -1.06 2.59
C TYR A 83 -17.68 -0.65 2.12
N ARG A 84 -17.30 0.62 2.31
CA ARG A 84 -16.07 1.17 1.74
C ARG A 84 -15.31 1.99 2.78
N ARG A 85 -14.00 1.76 2.89
CA ARG A 85 -13.10 2.68 3.58
C ARG A 85 -12.83 3.92 2.75
N MET A 86 -12.52 5.02 3.42
CA MET A 86 -12.08 6.27 2.78
C MET A 86 -10.84 6.01 1.90
N PRO A 87 -10.75 6.61 0.69
CA PRO A 87 -9.69 6.31 -0.29
C PRO A 87 -8.27 6.52 0.24
N LYS A 88 -8.05 7.57 1.07
CA LYS A 88 -6.75 7.82 1.74
C LYS A 88 -6.32 6.70 2.70
N ALA A 89 -7.24 5.86 3.15
CA ALA A 89 -6.94 4.77 4.06
C ALA A 89 -6.29 3.57 3.37
N ILE A 90 -6.46 3.43 2.05
CA ILE A 90 -5.88 2.33 1.26
C ILE A 90 -4.35 2.41 1.30
N ILE A 91 -3.82 3.57 0.91
CA ILE A 91 -2.37 3.84 0.84
C ILE A 91 -1.73 3.63 2.22
N LYS A 92 -2.30 4.22 3.27
CA LYS A 92 -1.79 4.08 4.65
C LYS A 92 -1.82 2.63 5.13
N GLY A 93 -2.88 1.88 4.81
CA GLY A 93 -3.00 0.47 5.18
C GLY A 93 -1.89 -0.37 4.54
N ILE A 94 -1.62 -0.16 3.25
CA ILE A 94 -0.54 -0.84 2.54
C ILE A 94 0.83 -0.47 3.09
N GLN A 95 1.11 0.81 3.33
CA GLN A 95 2.37 1.25 3.93
C GLN A 95 2.63 0.56 5.27
N LYS A 96 1.61 0.49 6.12
CA LYS A 96 1.69 -0.17 7.44
C LYS A 96 1.93 -1.67 7.30
N ASN A 97 1.18 -2.35 6.43
CA ASN A 97 1.17 -3.81 6.38
C ASN A 97 2.34 -4.39 5.57
N LEU A 98 2.85 -3.69 4.57
CA LEU A 98 4.04 -4.11 3.82
C LEU A 98 5.34 -3.47 4.32
N GLY A 99 5.26 -2.50 5.25
CA GLY A 99 6.44 -1.75 5.73
C GLY A 99 7.09 -0.87 4.66
N VAL A 100 6.34 -0.48 3.62
CA VAL A 100 6.84 0.34 2.51
C VAL A 100 6.66 1.82 2.86
N LYS A 101 7.71 2.62 2.63
CA LYS A 101 7.64 4.08 2.76
C LYS A 101 7.30 4.68 1.41
N MET A 102 6.20 5.41 1.33
CA MET A 102 5.87 6.24 0.16
C MET A 102 5.80 7.69 0.60
N ARG A 103 6.26 8.58 -0.26
CA ARG A 103 6.22 10.02 -0.05
C ARG A 103 5.01 10.56 -0.81
N MET A 104 4.11 11.22 -0.10
CA MET A 104 3.01 11.97 -0.72
C MET A 104 3.28 13.45 -0.53
N GLU A 105 3.25 14.18 -1.63
CA GLU A 105 3.31 15.63 -1.63
C GLU A 105 1.99 16.21 -2.13
N THR A 106 1.65 17.39 -1.63
CA THR A 106 0.50 18.14 -2.12
C THR A 106 1.00 19.52 -2.48
N PHE A 107 0.70 19.94 -3.70
CA PHE A 107 1.13 21.22 -4.24
C PHE A 107 -0.07 22.17 -4.28
N SER A 108 0.16 23.43 -3.88
CA SER A 108 -0.87 24.48 -3.93
C SER A 108 -1.05 25.06 -5.34
N ARG A 109 -0.06 24.86 -6.22
CA ARG A 109 -0.05 25.34 -7.60
C ARG A 109 0.24 24.20 -8.57
N PRO A 110 -0.41 24.18 -9.74
CA PRO A 110 -0.18 23.14 -10.75
C PRO A 110 1.27 23.14 -11.27
N ASP A 111 1.85 24.33 -11.51
CA ASP A 111 3.22 24.48 -12.04
C ASP A 111 4.28 23.75 -11.19
N LEU A 112 4.13 23.81 -9.87
CA LEU A 112 5.03 23.15 -8.93
C LEU A 112 4.89 21.62 -8.97
N GLY A 113 3.66 21.13 -9.16
CA GLY A 113 3.39 19.71 -9.30
C GLY A 113 3.96 19.14 -10.58
N THR A 114 3.81 19.85 -11.71
CA THR A 114 4.41 19.46 -12.99
C THR A 114 5.93 19.44 -12.91
N ALA A 115 6.55 20.48 -12.34
CA ALA A 115 8.00 20.50 -12.15
C ALA A 115 8.50 19.34 -11.28
N ALA A 116 7.80 19.01 -10.18
CA ALA A 116 8.15 17.86 -9.34
C ALA A 116 7.97 16.53 -10.08
N LEU A 117 6.89 16.38 -10.84
CA LEU A 117 6.61 15.23 -11.69
C LEU A 117 7.73 15.01 -12.71
N ASP A 118 8.07 16.03 -13.49
CA ASP A 118 9.08 15.97 -14.54
C ASP A 118 10.47 15.61 -13.95
N ASN A 119 10.81 16.18 -12.80
CA ASN A 119 12.06 15.86 -12.10
C ASN A 119 12.13 14.39 -11.67
N LEU A 120 11.03 13.80 -11.21
CA LEU A 120 10.97 12.39 -10.81
C LEU A 120 11.00 11.46 -12.03
N LEU A 121 10.29 11.81 -13.10
CA LEU A 121 10.33 11.07 -14.36
C LEU A 121 11.73 11.09 -14.99
N ALA A 122 12.43 12.23 -14.96
CA ALA A 122 13.79 12.36 -15.46
C ALA A 122 14.81 11.51 -14.67
N GLN A 123 14.56 11.29 -13.37
CA GLN A 123 15.36 10.37 -12.54
C GLN A 123 15.06 8.89 -12.84
N GLY A 124 14.10 8.62 -13.72
CA GLY A 124 13.54 7.30 -13.88
C GLY A 124 12.90 6.85 -12.57
N GLN A 125 11.92 7.58 -12.05
CA GLN A 125 11.02 7.08 -11.02
C GLN A 125 9.59 7.02 -11.56
N ILE A 126 8.82 6.05 -11.11
CA ILE A 126 7.37 6.01 -11.35
C ILE A 126 6.70 6.69 -10.16
N VAL A 127 5.68 7.48 -10.46
CA VAL A 127 4.99 8.42 -9.58
C VAL A 127 3.48 8.21 -9.62
#